data_AF-A0ABC8WBB5-F1
#
_entry.id   AF-A0ABC8WBB5-F1
#
_cell.length_a   1.000
_cell.length_b   1.000
_cell.length_c   1.000
_cell.angle_alpha   90.00
_cell.angle_beta   90.00
_cell.angle_gamma   90.00
#
_symmetry.space_group_name_H-M   'P 1'
#
loop_
_entity.id
_entity.type
_entity.pdbx_description
1 polymer ?
#
loop_
_entity_poly.entity_id
_entity_poly.type
_entity_poly.pdbx_seq_one_letter_code
_entity_poly.pdbx_strand_id
1 'polypeptide(L)'
;MNLAARMGARKLLVDKCDALQKLPEQLGELCSLGNLQLLDLPSLTHLPESMQRLTSLRFLNLIECHVLTQLPESLGELSTLRTLWIQSCRGFKSLPSFIGRLTALEELLIRDNAELVGRCREGVGEDWHLVSHIPYLELLDGAD
;
A
#
# COMPACT_ATOMS: atom_id res chain seq x y z
N MET A 1 -8.70 -2.09 -23.92
CA MET A 1 -10.03 -2.62 -23.51
C MET A 1 -10.15 -2.37 -22.01
N ASN A 2 -11.22 -1.66 -21.60
CA ASN A 2 -11.70 -1.38 -20.24
C ASN A 2 -10.72 -0.84 -19.17
N LEU A 3 -10.48 0.48 -19.22
CA LEU A 3 -10.22 1.25 -18.00
C LEU A 3 -11.52 1.27 -17.17
N ALA A 4 -11.53 0.72 -15.96
CA ALA A 4 -12.70 0.76 -15.08
C ALA A 4 -12.31 1.29 -13.69
N ALA A 5 -11.99 2.58 -13.62
CA ALA A 5 -12.08 3.29 -12.34
C ALA A 5 -13.55 3.26 -11.89
N ARG A 6 -13.87 2.41 -10.91
CA ARG A 6 -15.24 2.27 -10.38
C ARG A 6 -15.31 2.96 -9.02
N MET A 7 -16.10 4.02 -8.94
CA MET A 7 -16.38 4.71 -7.69
C MET A 7 -17.64 4.15 -7.04
N GLY A 8 -17.50 3.55 -5.86
CA GLY A 8 -18.58 3.47 -4.87
C GLY A 8 -18.41 4.60 -3.87
N ALA A 9 -19.44 5.00 -3.12
CA ALA A 9 -19.45 6.23 -2.31
C ALA A 9 -18.25 6.44 -1.34
N ARG A 10 -17.39 5.43 -1.11
CA ARG A 10 -16.10 5.52 -0.39
C ARG A 10 -15.02 4.57 -0.93
N LYS A 11 -15.14 4.05 -2.15
CA LYS A 11 -14.19 3.06 -2.71
C LYS A 11 -13.75 3.47 -4.10
N LEU A 12 -12.44 3.39 -4.34
CA LEU A 12 -11.81 3.56 -5.64
C LEU A 12 -11.02 2.29 -5.95
N LEU A 13 -11.36 1.68 -7.09
CA LEU A 13 -10.60 0.58 -7.68
C LEU A 13 -9.97 1.08 -8.97
N VAL A 14 -8.66 0.90 -9.12
CA VAL A 14 -7.94 1.06 -10.38
C VAL A 14 -7.31 -0.29 -10.69
N ASP A 15 -7.69 -0.87 -11.84
CA ASP A 15 -7.35 -2.24 -12.23
C ASP A 15 -6.97 -2.28 -13.71
N LYS A 16 -6.03 -3.17 -14.08
CA LYS A 16 -5.67 -3.51 -15.47
C LYS A 16 -5.34 -2.31 -16.33
N CYS A 17 -4.34 -1.54 -15.90
CA CYS A 17 -3.89 -0.37 -16.63
C CYS A 17 -2.39 -0.37 -16.88
N ASP A 18 -1.99 -1.03 -17.96
CA ASP A 18 -0.61 -1.24 -18.38
C ASP A 18 0.19 0.06 -18.55
N ALA A 19 -0.46 1.16 -18.92
CA ALA A 19 0.20 2.44 -19.22
C ALA A 19 0.14 3.46 -18.06
N LEU A 20 -0.50 3.13 -16.93
CA LEU A 20 -0.64 4.10 -15.84
C LEU A 20 0.66 4.21 -15.05
N GLN A 21 1.40 5.29 -15.29
CA GLN A 21 2.68 5.52 -14.61
C GLN A 21 2.55 6.19 -13.25
N LYS A 22 1.49 6.97 -13.05
CA LYS A 22 1.21 7.74 -11.83
C LYS A 22 -0.29 7.94 -11.65
N LEU A 23 -0.73 7.98 -10.40
CA LEU A 23 -2.05 8.49 -10.06
C LEU A 23 -2.02 10.03 -9.95
N PRO A 24 -3.11 10.72 -10.27
CA PRO A 24 -3.17 12.17 -10.22
C PRO A 24 -3.20 12.69 -8.77
N GLU A 25 -2.66 13.89 -8.53
CA GLU A 25 -2.71 14.57 -7.22
C GLU A 25 -4.15 14.89 -6.77
N GLN A 26 -5.09 14.94 -7.72
CA GLN A 26 -6.52 15.08 -7.44
C GLN A 26 -7.08 13.89 -6.65
N LEU A 27 -6.34 12.77 -6.56
CA LEU A 27 -6.71 11.67 -5.68
C LEU A 27 -6.93 12.16 -4.24
N GLY A 28 -6.07 13.07 -3.75
CA GLY A 28 -6.19 13.64 -2.40
C GLY A 28 -7.44 14.49 -2.18
N GLU A 29 -8.21 14.84 -3.21
CA GLU A 29 -9.49 15.55 -3.06
C GLU A 29 -10.64 14.61 -2.65
N LEU A 30 -10.42 13.29 -2.73
CA LEU A 30 -11.38 12.28 -2.32
C LEU A 30 -11.36 12.07 -0.80
N CYS A 31 -11.60 13.12 0.00
CA CYS A 31 -11.49 13.08 1.47
C CYS A 31 -12.40 12.02 2.14
N SER A 32 -13.45 11.57 1.45
CA SER A 32 -14.38 10.52 1.92
C SER A 32 -13.97 9.09 1.50
N LEU A 33 -12.89 8.95 0.72
CA LEU A 33 -12.40 7.66 0.27
C LEU A 33 -11.92 6.83 1.46
N GLY A 34 -12.56 5.68 1.68
CA GLY A 34 -12.23 4.75 2.76
C GLY A 34 -11.44 3.53 2.28
N ASN A 35 -11.49 3.22 0.98
CA ASN A 35 -10.90 2.02 0.40
C ASN A 35 -10.27 2.34 -0.96
N LEU A 36 -8.95 2.18 -1.07
CA LEU A 36 -8.19 2.33 -2.30
C LEU A 36 -7.58 0.97 -2.70
N GLN A 37 -7.90 0.50 -3.89
CA GLN A 37 -7.35 -0.74 -4.46
C GLN A 37 -6.68 -0.44 -5.79
N LEU A 38 -5.40 -0.80 -5.89
CA LEU A 38 -4.56 -0.64 -7.06
C LEU A 38 -4.08 -2.02 -7.49
N LEU A 39 -4.66 -2.55 -8.57
CA LEU A 39 -4.50 -3.93 -9.02
C LEU A 39 -3.95 -3.96 -10.45
N ASP A 40 -3.00 -4.84 -10.74
CA ASP A 40 -2.47 -5.05 -12.10
C ASP A 40 -2.08 -3.72 -12.79
N LEU A 41 -1.17 -3.01 -12.14
CA LEU A 41 -0.62 -1.72 -12.60
C LEU A 41 0.89 -1.87 -12.83
N PRO A 42 1.32 -2.61 -13.87
CA PRO A 42 2.72 -2.99 -14.05
C PRO A 42 3.65 -1.82 -14.34
N SER A 43 3.12 -0.66 -14.77
CA SER A 43 3.90 0.56 -15.04
C SER A 43 3.80 1.62 -13.94
N LEU A 44 3.04 1.39 -12.86
CA LEU A 44 2.87 2.39 -11.80
C LEU A 44 4.16 2.55 -11.01
N THR A 45 4.77 3.73 -11.10
CA THR A 45 6.08 3.99 -10.49
C THR A 45 5.98 4.65 -9.12
N HIS A 46 4.97 5.51 -8.91
CA HIS A 46 4.79 6.29 -7.69
C HIS A 46 3.30 6.57 -7.42
N LEU A 47 2.95 6.69 -6.14
CA LEU A 47 1.67 7.25 -5.68
C LEU A 47 1.83 8.77 -5.47
N PRO A 48 0.74 9.56 -5.54
CA PRO A 48 0.80 11.01 -5.38
C PRO A 48 1.19 11.42 -3.95
N GLU A 49 1.76 12.62 -3.80
CA GLU A 49 2.14 13.16 -2.49
C GLU A 49 0.98 13.83 -1.73
N SER A 50 -0.23 13.78 -2.29
CA SER A 50 -1.48 14.22 -1.70
C SER A 50 -2.22 13.14 -0.90
N MET A 51 -1.60 11.99 -0.65
CA MET A 51 -2.21 10.87 0.10
C MET A 51 -2.63 11.25 1.53
N GLN A 52 -1.92 12.16 2.20
CA GLN A 52 -2.28 12.73 3.52
C GLN A 52 -3.67 13.37 3.55
N ARG A 53 -4.22 13.78 2.39
CA ARG A 53 -5.56 14.39 2.30
C ARG A 53 -6.69 13.36 2.26
N LEU A 54 -6.37 12.07 2.09
CA LEU A 54 -7.33 10.96 2.15
C LEU A 54 -7.70 10.64 3.61
N THR A 55 -8.23 11.62 4.34
CA THR A 55 -8.42 11.55 5.79
C THR A 55 -9.37 10.45 6.26
N SER A 56 -10.21 9.89 5.37
CA SER A 56 -11.08 8.75 5.68
C SER A 56 -10.51 7.39 5.31
N LEU A 57 -9.30 7.32 4.72
CA LEU A 57 -8.76 6.08 4.16
C LEU A 57 -8.45 5.07 5.25
N ARG A 58 -9.10 3.91 5.21
CA ARG A 58 -8.91 2.82 6.16
C ARG A 58 -8.22 1.61 5.53
N PHE A 59 -8.36 1.43 4.22
CA PHE A 59 -7.88 0.25 3.51
C PHE A 59 -7.10 0.67 2.26
N LEU A 60 -5.83 0.28 2.20
CA LEU A 60 -4.97 0.40 1.03
C LEU A 60 -4.50 -0.98 0.59
N ASN A 61 -4.80 -1.36 -0.65
CA ASN A 61 -4.40 -2.63 -1.24
C ASN A 61 -3.65 -2.42 -2.55
N LEU A 62 -2.44 -2.96 -2.61
CA LEU A 62 -1.55 -2.94 -3.75
C LEU A 62 -1.32 -4.37 -4.22
N ILE A 63 -1.77 -4.71 -5.42
CA ILE A 63 -1.58 -6.03 -6.02
C ILE A 63 -0.94 -5.87 -7.40
N GLU A 64 0.13 -6.62 -7.65
CA GLU A 64 0.80 -6.66 -8.98
C GLU A 64 1.27 -5.27 -9.47
N CYS A 65 1.62 -4.37 -8.55
CA CYS A 65 2.26 -3.08 -8.86
C CYS A 65 3.79 -3.26 -8.93
N HIS A 66 4.27 -3.99 -9.93
CA HIS A 66 5.63 -4.56 -9.93
C HIS A 66 6.78 -3.53 -9.94
N VAL A 67 6.57 -2.32 -10.46
CA VAL A 67 7.62 -1.28 -10.54
C VAL A 67 7.45 -0.17 -9.50
N LEU A 68 6.42 -0.25 -8.65
CA LEU A 68 6.25 0.66 -7.53
C LEU A 68 7.26 0.28 -6.44
N THR A 69 8.13 1.22 -6.09
CA THR A 69 9.29 0.94 -5.21
C THR A 69 9.07 1.32 -3.76
N GLN A 70 8.18 2.29 -3.49
CA GLN A 70 7.92 2.81 -2.16
C GLN A 70 6.52 3.44 -2.07
N LEU A 71 6.02 3.56 -0.84
CA LEU A 71 4.86 4.39 -0.51
C LEU A 71 5.33 5.84 -0.30
N PRO A 72 4.50 6.85 -0.61
CA PRO A 72 4.86 8.26 -0.43
C PRO A 72 4.89 8.60 1.07
N GLU A 73 5.79 9.49 1.49
CA GLU A 73 5.95 9.86 2.91
C GLU A 73 4.66 10.44 3.50
N SER A 74 3.87 11.14 2.66
CA SER A 74 2.54 11.66 3.02
C SER A 74 1.54 10.60 3.51
N LEU A 75 1.74 9.32 3.21
CA LEU A 75 0.92 8.23 3.76
C LEU A 75 1.10 8.09 5.29
N GLY A 76 2.26 8.48 5.82
CA GLY A 76 2.57 8.46 7.25
C GLY A 76 1.69 9.37 8.11
N GLU A 77 0.97 10.32 7.49
CA GLU A 77 0.05 11.24 8.16
C GLU A 77 -1.37 10.67 8.31
N LEU A 78 -1.65 9.49 7.74
CA LEU A 78 -2.97 8.88 7.77
C LEU A 78 -3.23 8.12 9.08
N SER A 79 -3.68 8.86 10.10
CA SER A 79 -4.13 8.30 11.40
C SER A 79 -5.35 7.36 11.30
N THR A 80 -6.03 7.32 10.14
CA THR A 80 -7.21 6.49 9.90
C THR A 80 -6.92 5.19 9.19
N LEU A 81 -5.71 4.99 8.65
CA LEU A 81 -5.36 3.75 7.96
C LEU A 81 -5.38 2.57 8.96
N ARG A 82 -6.07 1.49 8.61
CA ARG A 82 -6.26 0.28 9.43
C ARG A 82 -5.66 -0.95 8.80
N THR A 83 -5.67 -1.01 7.47
CA THR A 83 -5.22 -2.18 6.71
C THR A 83 -4.34 -1.73 5.55
N LEU A 84 -3.15 -2.33 5.48
CA LEU A 84 -2.22 -2.19 4.36
C LEU A 84 -1.88 -3.56 3.81
N TRP A 85 -2.25 -3.83 2.56
CA TRP A 85 -1.93 -5.08 1.88
C TRP A 85 -1.03 -4.81 0.69
N ILE A 86 0.06 -5.57 0.60
CA ILE A 86 1.04 -5.53 -0.48
C ILE A 86 1.23 -6.96 -0.98
N GLN A 87 0.76 -7.25 -2.19
CA GLN A 87 0.86 -8.58 -2.80
C GLN A 87 1.49 -8.51 -4.18
N SER A 88 2.49 -9.35 -4.43
CA SER A 88 3.17 -9.46 -5.74
C SER A 88 3.81 -8.15 -6.22
N CYS A 89 4.04 -7.17 -5.34
CA CYS A 89 4.67 -5.89 -5.66
C CYS A 89 6.19 -5.98 -5.50
N ARG A 90 6.87 -6.66 -6.43
CA ARG A 90 8.31 -6.97 -6.36
C ARG A 90 9.25 -5.75 -6.37
N GLY A 91 8.75 -4.57 -6.76
CA GLY A 91 9.53 -3.33 -6.73
C GLY A 91 9.77 -2.80 -5.32
N PHE A 92 8.91 -3.16 -4.35
CA PHE A 92 9.10 -2.81 -2.96
C PHE A 92 10.24 -3.62 -2.36
N LYS A 93 11.29 -2.93 -1.96
CA LYS A 93 12.47 -3.54 -1.33
C LYS A 93 12.56 -3.28 0.15
N SER A 94 11.90 -2.23 0.64
CA SER A 94 11.83 -1.87 2.05
C SER A 94 10.51 -1.17 2.36
N LEU A 95 10.15 -1.12 3.64
CA LEU A 95 9.07 -0.26 4.11
C LEU A 95 9.61 1.12 4.49
N PRO A 96 8.88 2.21 4.19
CA PRO A 96 9.23 3.52 4.71
C PRO A 96 9.20 3.57 6.24
N SER A 97 10.08 4.38 6.85
CA SER A 97 10.19 4.48 8.31
C SER A 97 8.91 4.99 9.00
N PHE A 98 8.02 5.68 8.26
CA PHE A 98 6.74 6.14 8.80
C PHE A 98 5.78 5.00 9.16
N ILE A 99 5.98 3.77 8.68
CA ILE A 99 5.12 2.64 9.04
C ILE A 99 5.09 2.46 10.57
N GLY A 100 6.23 2.68 11.26
CA GLY A 100 6.31 2.68 12.71
C GLY A 100 5.50 3.79 13.41
N ARG A 101 5.08 4.84 12.68
CA ARG A 101 4.23 5.93 13.20
C ARG A 101 2.73 5.67 12.97
N LEU A 102 2.37 4.70 12.14
CA LEU A 102 0.98 4.31 11.88
C LEU A 102 0.43 3.48 13.05
N THR A 103 0.28 4.13 14.20
CA THR A 103 -0.16 3.51 15.47
C THR A 103 -1.57 2.94 15.44
N ALA A 104 -2.36 3.33 14.45
CA ALA A 104 -3.72 2.84 14.27
C ALA A 104 -3.82 1.73 13.21
N LEU A 105 -2.70 1.33 12.59
CA LEU A 105 -2.66 0.22 11.64
C LEU A 105 -2.88 -1.09 12.41
N GLU A 106 -3.95 -1.79 12.08
CA GLU A 106 -4.37 -3.02 12.74
C GLU A 106 -3.83 -4.25 11.99
N GLU A 107 -3.71 -4.15 10.67
CA GLU A 107 -3.34 -5.27 9.80
C GLU A 107 -2.34 -4.86 8.72
N LEU A 108 -1.26 -5.63 8.60
CA LEU A 108 -0.31 -5.58 7.50
C LEU A 108 -0.11 -6.97 6.92
N LEU A 109 -0.39 -7.10 5.62
CA LEU A 109 -0.18 -8.31 4.85
C LEU A 109 0.84 -8.03 3.76
N ILE A 110 1.88 -8.87 3.71
CA ILE A 110 2.90 -8.87 2.66
C ILE A 110 2.96 -10.27 2.08
N ARG A 111 2.56 -10.40 0.81
CA ARG A 111 2.56 -11.66 0.07
C ARG A 111 3.38 -11.57 -1.20
N ASP A 112 4.05 -12.66 -1.57
CA ASP A 112 4.81 -12.78 -2.81
C ASP A 112 5.89 -11.68 -3.00
N ASN A 113 6.47 -11.25 -1.88
CA ASN A 113 7.60 -10.32 -1.83
C ASN A 113 8.63 -10.81 -0.79
N ALA A 114 9.50 -11.72 -1.22
CA ALA A 114 10.50 -12.35 -0.36
C ALA A 114 11.47 -11.34 0.29
N GLU A 115 11.78 -10.23 -0.38
CA GLU A 115 12.66 -9.19 0.16
C GLU A 115 12.01 -8.47 1.34
N LEU A 116 10.79 -7.96 1.17
CA LEU A 116 10.03 -7.35 2.26
C LEU A 116 9.72 -8.33 3.40
N VAL A 117 9.33 -9.57 3.07
CA VAL A 117 9.05 -10.60 4.08
C VAL A 117 10.30 -10.88 4.93
N GLY A 118 11.47 -10.97 4.30
CA GLY A 118 12.74 -11.12 5.02
C GLY A 118 13.05 -9.93 5.93
N ARG A 119 12.84 -8.71 5.45
CA ARG A 119 13.06 -7.48 6.24
C ARG A 119 12.08 -7.30 7.39
N CYS A 120 10.85 -7.76 7.24
CA CYS A 120 9.80 -7.68 8.26
C CYS A 120 9.76 -8.90 9.18
N ARG A 121 10.66 -9.89 8.99
CA ARG A 121 10.64 -11.14 9.75
C ARG A 121 10.80 -10.89 11.25
N GLU A 122 9.91 -11.50 12.04
CA GLU A 122 9.84 -11.34 13.48
C GLU A 122 11.20 -11.56 14.17
N GLY A 123 11.63 -10.56 14.95
CA GLY A 123 12.83 -10.60 15.80
C GLY A 123 14.17 -10.55 15.07
N VAL A 124 14.21 -10.66 13.74
CA VAL A 124 15.47 -10.76 12.98
C VAL A 124 15.56 -9.84 11.76
N GLY A 125 14.42 -9.46 11.18
CA GLY A 125 14.38 -8.58 10.02
C GLY A 125 14.73 -7.14 10.39
N GLU A 126 15.47 -6.45 9.53
CA GLU A 126 15.91 -5.07 9.78
C GLU A 126 14.74 -4.06 9.92
N ASP A 127 13.61 -4.31 9.27
CA ASP A 127 12.39 -3.51 9.34
C ASP A 127 11.42 -4.02 10.42
N TRP A 128 11.78 -5.06 11.19
CA TRP A 128 10.90 -5.62 12.24
C TRP A 128 10.42 -4.55 13.22
N HIS A 129 11.31 -3.65 13.61
CA HIS A 129 10.99 -2.53 14.52
C HIS A 129 9.91 -1.59 13.96
N LEU A 130 9.72 -1.53 12.64
CA LEU A 130 8.68 -0.71 11.99
C LEU A 130 7.31 -1.37 12.03
N VAL A 131 7.25 -2.71 12.12
CA VAL A 131 6.00 -3.47 12.00
C VAL A 131 5.56 -4.14 13.29
N SER A 132 6.48 -4.30 14.26
CA SER A 132 6.25 -5.02 15.53
C SER A 132 5.08 -4.50 16.39
N HIS A 133 4.60 -3.27 16.15
CA HIS A 133 3.44 -2.72 16.85
C HIS A 133 2.09 -3.11 16.23
N ILE A 134 2.09 -3.73 15.05
CA ILE A 134 0.88 -4.06 14.28
C ILE A 134 0.30 -5.40 14.81
N PRO A 135 -0.96 -5.43 15.28
CA PRO A 135 -1.55 -6.62 15.89
C PRO A 135 -1.65 -7.85 14.96
N TYR A 136 -1.96 -7.63 13.68
CA TYR A 136 -2.13 -8.69 12.70
C TYR A 136 -1.08 -8.54 11.59
N LEU A 137 -0.06 -9.40 11.64
CA LEU A 137 1.02 -9.45 10.66
C LEU A 137 0.98 -10.77 9.91
N GLU A 138 0.82 -10.70 8.59
CA GLU A 138 0.88 -11.85 7.71
C GLU A 138 1.99 -11.64 6.67
N LEU A 139 3.02 -12.48 6.74
CA LEU A 139 4.21 -12.40 5.90
C LEU A 139 4.40 -13.74 5.17
N LEU A 140 4.08 -13.79 3.87
CA LEU A 140 4.26 -15.00 3.04
C LEU A 140 5.14 -14.67 1.82
N ASP A 141 6.22 -15.41 1.62
CA ASP A 141 7.17 -15.16 0.53
C ASP A 141 6.84 -15.90 -0.79
N GLY A 142 5.78 -16.71 -0.80
CA GLY A 142 5.30 -17.43 -1.98
C GLY A 142 5.99 -18.78 -2.22
N ALA A 143 6.79 -19.27 -1.25
CA ALA A 143 7.45 -20.57 -1.32
C ALA A 143 6.67 -21.73 -0.64
N ASP A 144 5.50 -21.44 -0.07
CA ASP A 144 4.64 -22.40 0.66
C ASP A 144 3.49 -22.98 -0.19
#